data_AF-A0A0R3Q9X4-F1
#
_entry.id   AF-A0A0R3Q9X4-F1
#
_cell.length_a   1.000
_cell.length_b   1.000
_cell.length_c   1.000
_cell.angle_alpha   90.00
_cell.angle_beta   90.00
_cell.angle_gamma   90.00
#
_symmetry.space_group_name_H-M   'P 1'
#
loop_
_entity.id
_entity.type
_entity.pdbx_description
1 polymer ?
#
loop_
_entity_poly.entity_id
_entity_poly.type
_entity_poly.pdbx_seq_one_letter_code
_entity_poly.pdbx_strand_id
1 'polypeptide(L)'
;MPEEPIVIVARQQIKGAGRSGNQWLSPVGCAMFTVNYMLSPESSLNNNISIIQHIFCVAIVSGICSLRKELENFPLKIKWPNDLYYGRTCKLGGLIVNATTINDRTVCTIGAGLNLSNSKPTACINDFLPADLRIRQEDYIANTLNKFQYNMEK
;
A
#
# COMPACT_ATOMS: atom_id res chain seq x y z
N MET A 1 9.47 20.80 -0.35
CA MET A 1 9.27 19.35 -0.15
C MET A 1 10.36 18.88 0.81
N PRO A 2 10.06 17.97 1.75
CA PRO A 2 11.09 17.40 2.62
C PRO A 2 12.16 16.67 1.80
N GLU A 3 13.42 16.73 2.24
CA GLU A 3 14.55 16.08 1.55
C GLU A 3 14.57 14.56 1.76
N GLU A 4 14.03 14.09 2.90
CA GLU A 4 13.88 12.66 3.21
C GLU A 4 12.44 12.16 2.99
N PRO A 5 12.26 10.84 2.73
CA PRO A 5 10.94 10.22 2.71
C PRO A 5 10.25 10.35 4.08
N ILE A 6 9.00 10.81 4.06
CA ILE A 6 8.11 10.92 5.20
C ILE A 6 6.97 9.94 5.01
N VAL A 7 6.64 9.23 6.09
CA VAL A 7 5.45 8.38 6.16
C VAL A 7 4.45 9.01 7.10
N ILE A 8 3.25 9.29 6.60
CA ILE A 8 2.13 9.79 7.39
C ILE A 8 1.16 8.62 7.62
N VAL A 9 0.95 8.27 8.88
CA VAL A 9 0.01 7.21 9.28
C VAL A 9 -1.20 7.87 9.93
N ALA A 10 -2.40 7.52 9.47
CA ALA A 10 -3.64 8.01 10.05
C ALA A 10 -4.40 6.87 10.71
N ARG A 11 -4.91 7.11 11.93
CA ARG A 11 -5.81 6.16 12.60
C ARG A 11 -7.17 6.05 11.89
N GLN A 12 -7.63 7.15 11.33
CA GLN A 12 -8.91 7.25 10.61
C GLN A 12 -8.86 8.43 9.63
N GLN A 13 -9.48 8.30 8.45
CA GLN A 13 -9.63 9.39 7.47
C GLN A 13 -11.11 9.77 7.32
N ILE A 14 -11.45 11.02 7.66
CA ILE A 14 -12.83 11.52 7.53
C ILE A 14 -13.23 11.72 6.05
N LYS A 15 -12.25 12.01 5.19
CA LYS A 15 -12.40 12.25 3.76
C LYS A 15 -11.43 11.38 2.95
N GLY A 16 -11.37 10.09 3.27
CA GLY A 16 -10.54 9.14 2.53
C GLY A 16 -10.93 9.12 1.04
N ALA A 17 -9.93 9.17 0.15
CA ALA A 17 -10.14 9.25 -1.29
C ALA A 17 -9.67 7.97 -2.00
N GLY A 18 -10.50 7.48 -2.91
CA GLY A 18 -10.23 6.45 -3.90
C GLY A 18 -9.90 7.06 -5.27
N ARG A 19 -9.64 6.20 -6.27
CA ARG A 19 -9.52 6.65 -7.67
C ARG A 19 -10.88 7.07 -8.24
N SER A 20 -10.84 7.94 -9.24
CA SER A 20 -12.03 8.37 -10.01
C SER A 20 -13.15 8.95 -9.14
N GLY A 21 -12.80 9.65 -8.07
CA GLY A 21 -13.75 10.29 -7.15
C GLY A 21 -14.42 9.34 -6.15
N ASN A 22 -14.06 8.05 -6.13
CA ASN A 22 -14.59 7.12 -5.13
C ASN A 22 -14.15 7.54 -3.72
N GLN A 23 -14.96 7.21 -2.71
CA GLN A 23 -14.58 7.41 -1.31
C GLN A 23 -13.87 6.16 -0.77
N TRP A 24 -12.80 6.35 -0.02
CA TRP A 24 -12.17 5.30 0.78
C TRP A 24 -12.79 5.28 2.18
N LEU A 25 -13.53 4.23 2.50
CA LEU A 25 -14.09 4.02 3.85
C LEU A 25 -12.99 3.57 4.79
N SER A 26 -12.80 4.29 5.90
CA SER A 26 -11.72 4.02 6.85
C SER A 26 -12.22 3.95 8.31
N PRO A 27 -13.03 2.93 8.65
CA PRO A 27 -13.35 2.66 10.05
C PRO A 27 -12.08 2.38 10.87
N VAL A 28 -12.16 2.54 12.18
CA VAL A 28 -11.08 2.17 13.10
C VAL A 28 -10.69 0.71 12.87
N GLY A 29 -9.38 0.45 12.74
CA GLY A 29 -8.83 -0.85 12.37
C GLY A 29 -8.40 -0.97 10.91
N CYS A 30 -8.73 0.01 10.06
CA CYS A 30 -8.14 0.15 8.73
C CYS A 30 -6.69 0.65 8.86
N ALA A 31 -5.75 -0.04 8.22
CA ALA A 31 -4.35 0.36 8.18
C ALA A 31 -4.10 1.22 6.95
N MET A 32 -3.77 2.49 7.17
CA MET A 32 -3.59 3.46 6.09
C MET A 32 -2.35 4.29 6.33
N PHE A 33 -1.63 4.56 5.27
CA PHE A 33 -0.50 5.46 5.30
C PHE A 33 -0.28 6.12 3.94
N THR A 34 0.42 7.23 3.95
CA THR A 34 0.92 7.91 2.76
C THR A 34 2.42 8.07 2.88
N VAL A 35 3.15 7.77 1.82
CA VAL A 35 4.59 7.98 1.73
C VAL A 35 4.91 8.85 0.53
N ASN A 36 5.81 9.82 0.68
CA ASN A 36 6.44 10.50 -0.44
C ASN A 36 7.74 9.77 -0.82
N TYR A 37 7.91 9.53 -2.11
CA TYR A 37 9.13 8.97 -2.66
C TYR A 37 9.63 9.87 -3.79
N MET A 38 10.85 10.38 -3.66
CA MET A 38 11.48 11.20 -4.66
C MET A 38 12.28 10.32 -5.61
N LEU A 39 11.97 10.40 -6.91
CA LEU A 39 12.76 9.74 -7.93
C LEU A 39 14.05 10.54 -8.16
N SER A 40 15.18 9.85 -8.27
CA SER A 40 16.42 10.49 -8.73
C SER A 40 16.20 11.03 -10.15
N PRO A 41 16.73 12.22 -10.49
CA PRO A 41 16.63 12.79 -11.84
C PRO A 41 17.14 11.85 -12.94
N GLU A 42 18.15 11.04 -12.63
CA GLU A 42 18.79 10.09 -13.54
C GLU A 42 18.02 8.77 -13.68
N SER A 43 16.98 8.55 -12.86
CA SER A 43 16.21 7.30 -12.90
C SER A 43 15.47 7.13 -14.21
N SER A 44 15.62 5.96 -14.84
CA SER A 44 14.85 5.57 -16.02
C SER A 44 13.34 5.51 -15.75
N LEU A 45 12.94 5.40 -14.47
CA LEU A 45 11.55 5.39 -14.03
C LEU A 45 10.85 6.76 -14.23
N ASN A 46 11.60 7.85 -14.39
CA ASN A 46 11.00 9.15 -14.76
C ASN A 46 10.24 9.07 -16.09
N ASN A 47 10.64 8.19 -17.00
CA ASN A 47 9.93 7.98 -18.27
C ASN A 47 8.68 7.08 -18.13
N ASN A 48 8.53 6.38 -17.00
CA ASN A 48 7.49 5.37 -16.78
C ASN A 48 6.93 5.42 -15.35
N ILE A 49 6.62 6.60 -14.83
CA ILE A 49 6.25 6.82 -13.42
C ILE A 49 5.05 5.94 -12.98
N SER A 50 4.15 5.61 -13.89
CA SER A 50 3.01 4.73 -13.62
C SER A 50 3.42 3.33 -13.11
N ILE A 51 4.65 2.88 -13.39
CA ILE A 51 5.18 1.60 -12.90
C ILE A 51 5.34 1.58 -11.38
N ILE A 52 5.55 2.73 -10.74
CA ILE A 52 5.70 2.86 -9.28
C ILE A 52 4.49 2.28 -8.54
N GLN A 53 3.28 2.50 -9.07
CA GLN A 53 2.06 1.91 -8.50
C GLN A 53 2.12 0.39 -8.48
N HIS A 54 2.64 -0.22 -9.55
CA HIS A 54 2.76 -1.67 -9.69
C HIS A 54 3.83 -2.23 -8.76
N ILE A 55 4.99 -1.58 -8.68
CA ILE A 55 6.06 -1.94 -7.76
C ILE A 55 5.53 -1.90 -6.31
N PHE A 56 4.75 -0.87 -5.97
CA PHE A 56 4.16 -0.72 -4.64
C PHE A 56 3.09 -1.79 -4.35
N CYS A 57 2.24 -2.16 -5.32
CA CYS A 57 1.33 -3.30 -5.17
C CYS A 57 2.09 -4.60 -4.86
N VAL A 58 3.16 -4.87 -5.60
CA VAL A 58 4.01 -6.05 -5.38
C VAL A 58 4.68 -5.98 -4.01
N ALA A 59 5.13 -4.80 -3.59
CA ALA A 59 5.71 -4.59 -2.26
C ALA A 59 4.72 -4.90 -1.13
N ILE A 60 3.45 -4.50 -1.25
CA ILE A 60 2.42 -4.85 -0.26
C ILE A 60 2.21 -6.36 -0.19
N VAL A 61 1.97 -7.01 -1.35
CA VAL A 61 1.67 -8.44 -1.37
C VAL A 61 2.86 -9.26 -0.88
N SER A 62 4.06 -8.99 -1.41
CA SER A 62 5.28 -9.67 -0.96
C SER A 62 5.63 -9.36 0.49
N GLY A 63 5.38 -8.14 0.96
CA GLY A 63 5.57 -7.73 2.35
C GLY A 63 4.72 -8.58 3.29
N ILE A 64 3.41 -8.65 3.02
CA ILE A 64 2.48 -9.46 3.83
C ILE A 64 2.81 -10.96 3.77
N CYS A 65 3.01 -11.50 2.57
CA CYS A 65 3.27 -12.93 2.41
C CYS A 65 4.63 -13.38 2.99
N SER A 66 5.58 -12.46 3.19
CA SER A 66 6.88 -12.76 3.79
C SER A 66 6.96 -12.51 5.30
N LEU A 67 5.90 -12.00 5.93
CA LEU A 67 5.89 -11.74 7.38
C LEU A 67 6.15 -13.01 8.20
N ARG A 68 5.56 -14.13 7.77
CA ARG A 68 5.64 -15.44 8.43
C ARG A 68 5.52 -16.53 7.39
N LYS A 69 6.09 -17.72 7.67
CA LYS A 69 6.08 -18.86 6.74
C LYS A 69 4.65 -19.31 6.41
N GLU A 70 3.75 -19.23 7.37
CA GLU A 70 2.33 -19.58 7.24
C GLU A 70 1.59 -18.65 6.27
N LEU A 71 2.12 -17.45 6.02
CA LEU A 71 1.53 -16.44 5.13
C LEU A 71 2.05 -16.50 3.70
N GLU A 72 3.07 -17.32 3.41
CA GLU A 72 3.71 -17.42 2.09
C GLU A 72 2.68 -17.69 0.98
N ASN A 73 1.72 -18.57 1.26
CA ASN A 73 0.66 -18.96 0.34
C ASN A 73 -0.69 -18.28 0.63
N PHE A 74 -0.71 -17.26 1.49
CA PHE A 74 -1.93 -16.52 1.77
C PHE A 74 -2.49 -15.93 0.46
N PRO A 75 -3.79 -16.10 0.13
CA PRO A 75 -4.30 -15.81 -1.20
C PRO A 75 -4.60 -14.30 -1.40
N LEU A 76 -3.66 -13.44 -1.01
CA LEU A 76 -3.67 -12.02 -1.31
C LEU A 76 -3.18 -11.80 -2.75
N LYS A 77 -4.04 -11.28 -3.61
CA LYS A 77 -3.79 -11.08 -5.03
C LYS A 77 -3.96 -9.62 -5.41
N ILE A 78 -3.23 -9.22 -6.45
CA ILE A 78 -3.38 -7.90 -7.07
C ILE A 78 -4.49 -8.00 -8.11
N LYS A 79 -5.59 -7.29 -7.93
CA LYS A 79 -6.50 -6.97 -9.03
C LYS A 79 -5.93 -5.73 -9.71
N TRP A 80 -5.35 -5.96 -10.88
CA TRP A 80 -4.70 -4.91 -11.65
C TRP A 80 -5.66 -3.73 -11.90
N PRO A 81 -5.21 -2.47 -11.75
CA PRO A 81 -3.82 -2.05 -11.57
C PRO A 81 -3.39 -1.74 -10.13
N ASN A 82 -4.30 -1.70 -9.16
CA ASN A 82 -4.03 -1.05 -7.87
C ASN A 82 -4.80 -1.59 -6.67
N ASP A 83 -5.66 -2.60 -6.85
CA ASP A 83 -6.49 -3.12 -5.78
C ASP A 83 -5.93 -4.44 -5.23
N LEU A 84 -6.12 -4.65 -3.93
CA LEU A 84 -5.69 -5.84 -3.21
C LEU A 84 -6.92 -6.68 -2.87
N TYR A 85 -6.88 -7.96 -3.21
CA TYR A 85 -8.02 -8.87 -3.08
C TYR A 85 -7.63 -10.15 -2.35
N TYR A 86 -8.54 -10.65 -1.51
CA TYR A 86 -8.51 -12.05 -1.08
C TYR A 86 -9.14 -12.92 -2.17
N GLY A 87 -8.35 -13.83 -2.73
CA GLY A 87 -8.76 -14.61 -3.91
C GLY A 87 -9.03 -13.70 -5.11
N ARG A 88 -10.24 -13.77 -5.66
CA ARG A 88 -10.65 -12.98 -6.85
C ARG A 88 -11.80 -12.01 -6.59
N THR A 89 -12.50 -12.14 -5.46
CA THR A 89 -13.84 -11.55 -5.28
C THR A 89 -13.90 -10.55 -4.13
N CYS A 90 -13.08 -10.72 -3.09
CA CYS A 90 -13.15 -9.88 -1.89
C CYS A 90 -12.06 -8.82 -1.91
N LYS A 91 -12.45 -7.54 -2.07
CA LYS A 91 -11.50 -6.41 -1.98
C LYS A 91 -11.10 -6.19 -0.52
N LEU A 92 -9.80 -6.20 -0.26
CA LEU A 92 -9.21 -5.92 1.04
C LEU A 92 -8.54 -4.55 1.10
N GLY A 93 -8.06 -4.03 -0.02
CA GLY A 93 -7.22 -2.84 -0.02
C GLY A 93 -7.10 -2.20 -1.38
N GLY A 94 -6.38 -1.10 -1.42
CA GLY A 94 -5.98 -0.46 -2.65
C GLY A 94 -4.98 0.66 -2.40
N LEU A 95 -4.40 1.16 -3.48
CA LEU A 95 -3.49 2.30 -3.41
C LEU A 95 -3.71 3.29 -4.56
N ILE A 96 -3.21 4.49 -4.33
CA ILE A 96 -3.21 5.61 -5.29
C ILE A 96 -1.80 6.18 -5.30
N VAL A 97 -1.28 6.42 -6.49
CA VAL A 97 -0.02 7.15 -6.69
C VAL A 97 -0.34 8.44 -7.44
N ASN A 98 0.04 9.57 -6.87
CA ASN A 98 0.06 10.85 -7.55
C ASN A 98 1.52 11.27 -7.73
N ALA A 99 1.90 11.67 -8.94
CA ALA A 99 3.23 12.19 -9.21
C ALA A 99 3.16 13.69 -9.48
N THR A 100 4.14 14.43 -8.99
CA THR A 100 4.29 15.85 -9.26
C THR A 100 5.75 16.13 -9.57
N THR A 101 6.02 16.78 -10.69
CA THR A 101 7.37 17.16 -11.12
C THR A 101 7.53 18.66 -10.97
N ILE A 102 8.54 19.09 -10.22
CA ILE A 102 8.90 20.50 -10.03
C ILE A 102 10.41 20.63 -10.20
N ASN A 103 10.87 21.48 -11.13
CA ASN A 103 12.29 21.70 -11.42
C ASN A 103 13.06 20.38 -11.60
N ASP A 104 12.57 19.52 -12.50
CA ASP A 104 13.14 18.20 -12.82
C ASP A 104 13.19 17.19 -11.67
N ARG A 105 12.53 17.49 -10.54
CA ARG A 105 12.37 16.55 -9.43
C ARG A 105 10.96 15.98 -9.42
N THR A 106 10.85 14.68 -9.66
CA THR A 106 9.58 13.96 -9.59
C THR A 106 9.37 13.38 -8.19
N VAL A 107 8.29 13.80 -7.53
CA VAL A 107 7.86 13.25 -6.25
C VAL A 107 6.59 12.44 -6.43
N CYS A 108 6.64 11.17 -6.05
CA CYS A 108 5.50 10.27 -5.99
C CYS A 108 4.91 10.28 -4.58
N THR A 109 3.66 10.74 -4.44
CA THR A 109 2.86 10.59 -3.23
C THR A 109 2.03 9.33 -3.35
N ILE A 110 2.35 8.34 -2.52
CA ILE A 110 1.75 7.00 -2.57
C ILE A 110 0.87 6.83 -1.33
N GLY A 111 -0.45 6.82 -1.53
CA GLY A 111 -1.42 6.50 -0.48
C GLY A 111 -1.82 5.03 -0.57
N ALA A 112 -1.67 4.28 0.52
CA ALA A 112 -2.07 2.88 0.61
C ALA A 112 -3.07 2.68 1.76
N GLY A 113 -4.12 1.91 1.49
CA GLY A 113 -5.14 1.53 2.46
C GLY A 113 -5.40 0.04 2.42
N LEU A 114 -5.44 -0.58 3.60
CA LEU A 114 -5.76 -1.98 3.78
C LEU A 114 -6.78 -2.13 4.91
N ASN A 115 -7.85 -2.87 4.64
CA ASN A 115 -8.75 -3.35 5.67
C ASN A 115 -7.99 -4.39 6.49
N LEU A 116 -7.47 -3.98 7.65
CA LEU A 116 -6.59 -4.81 8.46
C LEU A 116 -7.35 -5.53 9.57
N SER A 117 -7.99 -4.76 10.46
CA SER A 117 -8.75 -5.25 11.63
C SER A 117 -10.11 -4.55 11.77
N ASN A 118 -10.77 -4.31 10.63
CA ASN A 118 -12.06 -3.64 10.53
C ASN A 118 -13.08 -4.52 9.76
N SER A 119 -13.65 -5.51 10.44
CA SER A 119 -14.59 -6.49 9.85
C SER A 119 -15.95 -5.91 9.42
N LYS A 120 -16.15 -4.58 9.55
CA LYS A 120 -17.33 -3.85 9.08
C LYS A 120 -16.91 -2.46 8.56
N PRO A 121 -17.58 -1.91 7.54
CA PRO A 121 -18.71 -2.48 6.78
C PRO A 121 -18.29 -3.50 5.70
N THR A 122 -16.99 -3.74 5.53
CA THR A 122 -16.40 -4.69 4.58
C THR A 122 -15.67 -5.82 5.30
N ALA A 123 -15.03 -6.74 4.58
CA ALA A 123 -14.10 -7.70 5.16
C ALA A 123 -12.70 -7.09 5.39
N CYS A 124 -11.94 -7.67 6.32
CA CYS A 124 -10.54 -7.31 6.57
C CYS A 124 -9.62 -8.53 6.57
N ILE A 125 -8.30 -8.34 6.41
CA ILE A 125 -7.35 -9.45 6.28
C ILE A 125 -7.34 -10.37 7.50
N ASN A 126 -7.47 -9.80 8.72
CA ASN A 126 -7.45 -10.54 9.97
C ASN A 126 -8.74 -11.36 10.23
N ASP A 127 -9.76 -11.22 9.39
CA ASP A 127 -10.94 -12.11 9.40
C ASP A 127 -10.60 -13.50 8.82
N PHE A 128 -9.56 -13.59 7.97
CA PHE A 128 -9.14 -14.82 7.29
C PHE A 128 -7.96 -15.50 7.97
N LEU A 129 -7.55 -15.01 9.15
CA LEU A 129 -6.38 -15.48 9.87
C LEU A 129 -6.77 -15.94 11.28
N PRO A 130 -6.15 -17.03 11.80
CA PRO A 130 -6.27 -17.37 13.20
C PRO A 130 -5.63 -16.27 14.08
N ALA A 131 -6.02 -16.22 15.36
CA ALA A 131 -5.69 -15.11 16.24
C ALA A 131 -4.18 -14.86 16.40
N ASP A 132 -3.38 -15.93 16.40
CA ASP A 132 -1.92 -15.93 16.50
C ASP A 132 -1.20 -15.47 15.22
N LEU A 133 -1.86 -15.59 14.07
CA LEU A 133 -1.32 -15.15 12.78
C LEU A 133 -1.81 -13.76 12.36
N ARG A 134 -2.64 -13.09 13.17
CA ARG A 134 -3.11 -11.73 12.88
C ARG A 134 -1.95 -10.77 12.66
N ILE A 135 -2.10 -9.94 11.64
CA ILE A 135 -1.11 -8.97 11.19
C ILE A 135 -1.38 -7.65 11.90
N ARG A 136 -0.33 -7.03 12.45
CA ARG A 136 -0.41 -5.70 13.06
C ARG A 136 -0.15 -4.62 12.02
N GLN A 137 -0.60 -3.41 12.30
CA GLN A 137 -0.48 -2.28 11.37
C GLN A 137 0.98 -1.93 11.12
N GLU A 138 1.80 -1.98 12.16
CA GLU A 138 3.23 -1.68 12.12
C GLU A 138 3.96 -2.69 11.23
N ASP A 139 3.63 -3.98 11.35
CA ASP A 139 4.25 -5.05 10.56
C ASP A 139 3.91 -4.89 9.06
N TYR A 140 2.65 -4.59 8.75
CA TYR A 140 2.18 -4.30 7.39
C TYR A 140 2.93 -3.10 6.78
N ILE A 141 2.97 -1.97 7.49
CA ILE A 141 3.59 -0.73 6.97
C ILE A 141 5.09 -0.93 6.80
N ALA A 142 5.79 -1.42 7.83
CA ALA A 142 7.24 -1.59 7.79
C ALA A 142 7.68 -2.56 6.69
N ASN A 143 7.04 -3.73 6.58
CA ASN A 143 7.41 -4.71 5.56
C ASN A 143 7.07 -4.24 4.14
N THR A 144 5.95 -3.54 3.96
CA THR A 144 5.63 -2.93 2.67
C THR A 144 6.72 -1.96 2.24
N LEU A 145 7.12 -1.04 3.12
CA LEU A 145 8.14 -0.03 2.82
C LEU A 145 9.52 -0.66 2.57
N ASN A 146 9.92 -1.66 3.37
CA ASN A 146 11.17 -2.39 3.15
C ASN A 146 11.19 -3.11 1.79
N LYS A 147 10.09 -3.78 1.41
CA LYS A 147 9.97 -4.42 0.09
C LYS A 147 9.94 -3.41 -1.04
N PHE A 148 9.28 -2.27 -0.83
CA PHE A 148 9.25 -1.21 -1.83
C PHE A 148 10.66 -0.66 -2.06
N GLN A 149 11.39 -0.29 -1.01
CA GLN A 149 12.78 0.16 -1.11
C GLN A 149 13.66 -0.88 -1.81
N TYR A 150 13.59 -2.14 -1.39
CA TYR A 150 14.35 -3.23 -2.02
C TYR A 150 14.06 -3.37 -3.52
N ASN A 151 12.81 -3.20 -3.94
CA ASN A 151 12.43 -3.28 -5.36
C ASN A 151 12.86 -2.04 -6.17
N MET A 152 13.09 -0.91 -5.52
CA MET A 152 13.53 0.34 -6.16
C MET A 152 15.05 0.42 -6.31
N GLU A 153 15.80 -0.35 -5.53
CA GLU A 153 17.27 -0.43 -5.58
C GLU A 153 17.81 -1.52 -6.52
N LYS A 154 16.92 -2.33 -7.12
CA LYS A 154 17.25 -3.33 -8.14
C LYS A 154 17.17 -2.76 -9.55
#